data_AF-A0A662TF98-F1
#
_entry.id   AF-A0A662TF98-F1
#
_cell.length_a   1.000
_cell.length_b   1.000
_cell.length_c   1.000
_cell.angle_alpha   90.00
_cell.angle_beta   90.00
_cell.angle_gamma   90.00
#
_symmetry.space_group_name_H-M   'P 1'
#
loop_
_entity.id
_entity.type
_entity.pdbx_description
1 polymer ?
#
loop_
_entity_poly.entity_id
_entity_poly.type
_entity_poly.pdbx_seq_one_letter_code
_entity_poly.pdbx_strand_id
1 'polypeptide(L)'
;MNKLTLLIAVAVTVMMVTSCGQKKGPAPAEYLSVEEWVELGWQKYAERDYEAAKAAFDSALVFEADHVEANLGAGWSRVHLEKYDDAQAKFDIAIAQEGVKPIGMVVGGNLIVWDSVTLVPPDTPMLGLMNYVIKAREIVEIDTTVVIDTLTGDTIEITIDTVLGNPHEFNVLRFTPYKIYVEPEADTLYVDAVPLRFEVDYAYYRGGGTIRQGDAFAGKCTGYMLQEDYTSAVIMGNVVFFIPGWEYFDRDSVHVNRTRLHVLMAQIYYRMKFYLNALDELLEADPTWEPPDPSDPDFLYKLQKKIEELLGRS
;
A
#
# COMPACT_ATOMS: atom_id res chain seq x y z
N MET A 1 6.60 27.24 -79.27
CA MET A 1 7.10 26.37 -78.19
C MET A 1 8.56 26.73 -77.94
N ASN A 2 8.89 27.36 -76.82
CA ASN A 2 10.26 27.85 -76.56
C ASN A 2 11.20 26.67 -76.30
N LYS A 3 12.46 26.77 -76.76
CA LYS A 3 13.50 25.75 -76.55
C LYS A 3 13.66 25.35 -75.07
N LEU A 4 13.38 26.29 -74.15
CA LEU A 4 13.40 26.07 -72.70
C LEU A 4 12.29 25.11 -72.22
N THR A 5 11.06 25.24 -72.74
CA THR A 5 9.95 24.32 -72.45
C THR A 5 10.18 22.89 -72.95
N LEU A 6 10.91 22.74 -74.07
CA LEU A 6 11.26 21.42 -74.61
C LEU A 6 12.36 20.74 -73.77
N LEU A 7 13.36 21.51 -73.30
CA LEU A 7 14.43 21.03 -72.42
C LEU A 7 13.90 20.57 -71.06
N ILE A 8 12.95 21.30 -70.47
CA ILE A 8 12.33 20.92 -69.20
C ILE A 8 11.47 19.66 -69.37
N ALA A 9 10.69 19.55 -70.46
CA ALA A 9 9.88 18.37 -70.73
C ALA A 9 10.73 17.09 -70.93
N VAL A 10 11.87 17.21 -71.62
CA VAL A 10 12.81 16.10 -71.82
C VAL A 10 13.54 15.73 -70.53
N ALA A 11 13.93 16.70 -69.71
CA ALA A 11 14.56 16.43 -68.42
C ALA A 11 13.61 15.74 -67.42
N VAL A 12 12.32 16.11 -67.42
CA VAL A 12 11.30 15.48 -66.57
C VAL A 12 10.98 14.06 -67.04
N THR A 13 10.95 13.81 -68.35
CA THR A 13 10.76 12.43 -68.86
C THR A 13 11.98 11.55 -68.62
N VAL A 14 13.21 12.07 -68.68
CA VAL A 14 14.42 11.29 -68.35
C VAL A 14 14.48 10.94 -66.86
N MET A 15 14.04 11.83 -65.95
CA MET A 15 13.96 11.52 -64.51
C MET A 15 12.92 10.44 -64.19
N MET A 16 11.83 10.33 -64.95
CA MET A 16 10.80 9.31 -64.71
C MET A 16 11.22 7.90 -65.17
N VAL A 17 12.26 7.76 -65.99
CA VAL A 17 12.65 6.46 -66.59
C VAL A 17 13.81 5.78 -65.84
N THR A 18 14.40 6.41 -64.81
CA THR A 18 15.46 5.78 -63.98
C THR A 18 14.97 5.19 -62.64
N SER A 19 13.66 5.09 -62.41
CA SER A 19 13.12 4.38 -61.23
C SER A 19 12.99 2.87 -61.46
N CYS A 20 14.10 2.21 -61.80
CA CYS A 20 14.20 0.75 -61.76
C CYS A 20 15.35 0.36 -60.85
N GLY A 21 15.01 -0.14 -59.65
CA GLY A 21 15.98 -0.78 -58.75
C GLY A 21 15.90 -0.32 -57.30
N GLN A 22 14.72 -0.33 -56.66
CA GLN A 22 14.70 -0.46 -55.21
C GLN A 22 15.24 -1.85 -54.87
N LYS A 23 16.53 -1.93 -54.52
CA LYS A 23 17.01 -3.03 -53.67
C LYS A 23 16.12 -2.99 -52.43
N LYS A 24 15.29 -4.02 -52.24
CA LYS A 24 14.64 -4.25 -50.94
C LYS A 24 15.77 -4.15 -49.92
N GLY A 25 15.63 -3.23 -48.96
CA GLY A 25 16.51 -3.21 -47.79
C GLY A 25 16.53 -4.60 -47.14
N PRO A 26 17.51 -4.89 -46.28
CA PRO A 26 17.46 -6.12 -45.49
C PRO A 26 16.06 -6.25 -44.88
N ALA A 27 15.53 -7.48 -44.86
CA ALA A 27 14.27 -7.75 -44.16
C ALA A 27 14.33 -7.05 -42.79
N PRO A 28 13.24 -6.39 -42.34
CA PRO A 28 13.25 -5.77 -41.02
C PRO A 28 13.80 -6.78 -40.03
N ALA A 29 14.74 -6.37 -39.18
CA ALA A 29 15.19 -7.22 -38.08
C ALA A 29 13.92 -7.76 -37.40
N GLU A 30 13.86 -9.07 -37.20
CA GLU A 30 12.73 -9.70 -36.52
C GLU A 30 12.64 -9.07 -35.13
N TYR A 31 11.65 -8.19 -34.95
CA TYR A 31 11.43 -7.51 -33.68
C TYR A 31 10.75 -8.53 -32.76
N LEU A 32 11.31 -8.71 -31.56
CA LEU A 32 10.67 -9.53 -30.53
C LEU A 32 9.23 -9.03 -30.30
N SER A 33 8.29 -9.96 -30.11
CA SER A 33 6.92 -9.66 -29.67
C SER A 33 6.92 -9.03 -28.27
N VAL A 34 5.78 -8.47 -27.86
CA VAL A 34 5.61 -7.93 -26.50
C VAL A 34 5.92 -9.00 -25.46
N GLU A 35 5.40 -10.21 -25.65
CA GLU A 35 5.59 -11.36 -24.77
C GLU A 35 7.04 -11.82 -24.75
N GLU A 36 7.73 -11.82 -25.89
CA GLU A 36 9.15 -12.16 -25.96
C GLU A 36 10.03 -11.13 -25.23
N TRP A 37 9.70 -9.83 -25.30
CA TRP A 37 10.36 -8.80 -24.51
C TRP A 37 10.10 -8.94 -23.01
N VAL A 38 8.86 -9.29 -22.63
CA VAL A 38 8.49 -9.55 -21.23
C VAL A 38 9.25 -10.75 -20.68
N GLU A 39 9.33 -11.85 -21.44
CA GLU A 39 10.08 -13.04 -21.05
C GLU A 39 11.57 -12.73 -20.89
N LEU A 40 12.17 -12.00 -21.84
CA LEU A 40 13.55 -11.55 -21.72
C LEU A 40 13.76 -10.67 -20.49
N GLY A 41 12.82 -9.77 -20.19
CA GLY A 41 12.84 -8.93 -19.00
C GLY A 41 12.89 -9.77 -17.72
N TRP A 42 12.02 -10.77 -17.60
CA TRP A 42 12.02 -11.67 -16.45
C TRP A 42 13.27 -12.54 -16.36
N GLN A 43 13.80 -13.00 -17.50
CA GLN A 43 15.07 -13.71 -17.53
C GLN A 43 16.20 -12.84 -16.96
N LYS A 44 16.32 -11.59 -17.43
CA LYS A 44 17.32 -10.64 -16.94
C LYS A 44 17.13 -10.26 -15.48
N TYR A 45 15.87 -10.17 -15.06
CA TYR A 45 15.53 -9.91 -13.67
C TYR A 45 15.99 -11.07 -12.76
N ALA A 46 15.76 -12.32 -13.17
CA ALA A 46 16.22 -13.51 -12.45
C ALA A 46 17.76 -13.62 -12.39
N GLU A 47 18.46 -13.14 -13.43
CA GLU A 47 19.91 -12.97 -13.46
C GLU A 47 20.43 -11.84 -12.55
N ARG A 48 19.53 -11.08 -11.90
CA ARG A 48 19.80 -9.85 -11.13
C ARG A 48 20.42 -8.72 -11.95
N ASP A 49 20.29 -8.78 -13.28
CA ASP A 49 20.65 -7.69 -14.19
C ASP A 49 19.46 -6.76 -14.35
N TYR A 50 19.21 -5.96 -13.31
CA TYR A 50 18.01 -5.12 -13.22
C TYR A 50 17.99 -4.00 -14.26
N GLU A 51 19.14 -3.50 -14.71
CA GLU A 51 19.18 -2.52 -15.82
C GLU A 51 18.78 -3.18 -17.15
N ALA A 52 19.27 -4.40 -17.45
CA ALA A 52 18.84 -5.11 -18.65
C ALA A 52 17.36 -5.55 -18.58
N ALA A 53 16.90 -5.99 -17.40
CA ALA A 53 15.49 -6.31 -17.16
C ALA A 53 14.60 -5.10 -17.43
N LYS A 54 14.94 -3.96 -16.82
CA LYS A 54 14.27 -2.68 -17.05
C LYS A 54 14.23 -2.34 -18.55
N ALA A 55 15.35 -2.48 -19.26
CA ALA A 55 15.41 -2.17 -20.69
C ALA A 55 14.51 -3.07 -21.54
N ALA A 56 14.44 -4.36 -21.23
CA ALA A 56 13.57 -5.31 -21.92
C ALA A 56 12.08 -5.02 -21.66
N PHE A 57 11.69 -4.79 -20.40
CA PHE A 57 10.32 -4.38 -20.08
C PHE A 57 9.95 -3.03 -20.71
N ASP A 58 10.84 -2.04 -20.63
CA ASP A 58 10.61 -0.74 -21.27
C ASP A 58 10.44 -0.90 -22.80
N SER A 59 11.12 -1.88 -23.42
CA SER A 59 10.94 -2.21 -24.85
C SER A 59 9.58 -2.82 -25.15
N ALA A 60 9.07 -3.71 -24.29
CA ALA A 60 7.70 -4.22 -24.40
C ALA A 60 6.68 -3.06 -24.32
N LEU A 61 6.90 -2.13 -23.37
CA LEU A 61 6.02 -0.98 -23.11
C LEU A 61 6.04 0.09 -24.21
N VAL A 62 7.01 0.07 -25.13
CA VAL A 62 6.98 0.92 -26.33
C VAL A 62 5.87 0.47 -27.29
N PHE A 63 5.59 -0.84 -27.36
CA PHE A 63 4.56 -1.40 -28.23
C PHE A 63 3.20 -1.44 -27.55
N GLU A 64 3.17 -1.81 -26.26
CA GLU A 64 1.94 -1.90 -25.47
C GLU A 64 2.16 -1.27 -24.08
N ALA A 65 1.87 0.03 -23.99
CA ALA A 65 2.18 0.82 -22.79
C ALA A 65 1.38 0.39 -21.53
N ASP A 66 0.23 -0.25 -21.74
CA ASP A 66 -0.66 -0.76 -20.71
C ASP A 66 -0.51 -2.27 -20.44
N HIS A 67 0.48 -2.93 -21.04
CA HIS A 67 0.74 -4.35 -20.78
C HIS A 67 1.07 -4.57 -19.30
N VAL A 68 0.19 -5.28 -18.58
CA VAL A 68 0.19 -5.36 -17.11
C VAL A 68 1.48 -6.00 -16.60
N GLU A 69 1.84 -7.17 -17.13
CA GLU A 69 3.03 -7.91 -16.69
C GLU A 69 4.33 -7.16 -17.00
N ALA A 70 4.36 -6.41 -18.10
CA ALA A 70 5.52 -5.59 -18.44
C ALA A 70 5.68 -4.42 -17.46
N ASN A 71 4.57 -3.78 -17.06
CA ASN A 71 4.58 -2.74 -16.03
C ASN A 71 4.97 -3.30 -14.65
N LEU A 72 4.52 -4.51 -14.27
CA LEU A 72 4.96 -5.18 -13.05
C LEU A 72 6.48 -5.39 -13.03
N GLY A 73 7.02 -6.04 -14.07
CA GLY A 73 8.47 -6.27 -14.19
C GLY A 73 9.28 -4.99 -14.26
N ALA A 74 8.77 -3.97 -14.96
CA ALA A 74 9.36 -2.63 -15.02
C ALA A 74 9.41 -1.96 -13.65
N GLY A 75 8.36 -2.10 -12.82
CA GLY A 75 8.29 -1.57 -11.47
C GLY A 75 9.28 -2.25 -10.53
N TRP A 76 9.26 -3.59 -10.52
CA TRP A 76 10.20 -4.40 -9.73
C TRP A 76 11.66 -4.14 -10.07
N SER A 77 12.00 -4.06 -11.35
CA SER A 77 13.36 -3.72 -11.80
C SER A 77 13.79 -2.35 -11.25
N ARG A 78 12.88 -1.38 -11.20
CA ARG A 78 13.16 -0.03 -10.69
C ARG A 78 13.29 0.02 -9.16
N VAL A 79 12.55 -0.81 -8.41
CA VAL A 79 12.77 -0.97 -6.97
C VAL A 79 14.21 -1.39 -6.68
N HIS A 80 14.72 -2.40 -7.39
CA HIS A 80 16.09 -2.88 -7.23
C HIS A 80 17.16 -1.89 -7.71
N LEU A 81 16.80 -0.97 -8.60
CA LEU A 81 17.65 0.12 -9.06
C LEU A 81 17.50 1.40 -8.23
N GLU A 82 16.77 1.34 -7.10
CA GLU A 82 16.52 2.46 -6.19
C GLU A 82 15.80 3.65 -6.88
N LYS A 83 15.08 3.39 -7.97
CA LYS A 83 14.27 4.37 -8.72
C LYS A 83 12.81 4.27 -8.25
N TYR A 84 12.57 4.59 -6.98
CA TYR A 84 11.31 4.27 -6.32
C TYR A 84 10.10 5.00 -6.92
N ASP A 85 10.18 6.30 -7.19
CA ASP A 85 9.05 7.05 -7.78
C ASP A 85 8.66 6.49 -9.15
N ASP A 86 9.66 6.15 -9.99
CA ASP A 86 9.42 5.51 -11.28
C ASP A 86 8.79 4.12 -11.09
N ALA A 87 9.20 3.37 -10.06
CA ALA A 87 8.62 2.07 -9.74
C ALA A 87 7.14 2.20 -9.34
N GLN A 88 6.82 3.14 -8.46
CA GLN A 88 5.44 3.42 -8.03
C GLN A 88 4.55 3.74 -9.24
N ALA A 89 5.03 4.57 -10.17
CA ALA A 89 4.30 4.91 -11.39
C ALA A 89 4.00 3.68 -12.28
N LYS A 90 4.92 2.71 -12.35
CA LYS A 90 4.71 1.46 -13.10
C LYS A 90 3.69 0.55 -12.43
N PHE A 91 3.76 0.42 -11.10
CA PHE A 91 2.75 -0.31 -10.34
C PHE A 91 1.37 0.34 -10.43
N ASP A 92 1.28 1.67 -10.44
CA ASP A 92 0.01 2.39 -10.61
C ASP A 92 -0.66 2.08 -11.95
N ILE A 93 0.12 2.01 -13.03
CA ILE A 93 -0.39 1.59 -14.35
C ILE A 93 -0.91 0.15 -14.28
N ALA A 94 -0.11 -0.78 -13.74
CA ALA A 94 -0.53 -2.19 -13.62
C ALA A 94 -1.82 -2.34 -12.79
N ILE A 95 -1.94 -1.62 -11.67
CA ILE A 95 -3.13 -1.62 -10.80
C ILE A 95 -4.35 -1.09 -11.56
N ALA A 96 -4.19 0.00 -12.32
CA ALA A 96 -5.29 0.66 -13.02
C ALA A 96 -5.90 -0.23 -14.12
N GLN A 97 -5.09 -1.00 -14.82
CA GLN A 97 -5.54 -1.84 -15.95
C GLN A 97 -6.39 -3.04 -15.52
N GLU A 98 -6.24 -3.49 -14.28
CA GLU A 98 -7.05 -4.59 -13.73
C GLU A 98 -8.50 -4.17 -13.41
N GLY A 99 -8.81 -2.87 -13.44
CA GLY A 99 -10.17 -2.32 -13.38
C GLY A 99 -10.88 -2.40 -12.02
N VAL A 100 -10.38 -3.22 -11.08
CA VAL A 100 -10.90 -3.34 -9.71
C VAL A 100 -10.21 -2.34 -8.78
N LYS A 101 -10.94 -1.75 -7.83
CA LYS A 101 -10.40 -0.78 -6.86
C LYS A 101 -10.51 -1.34 -5.43
N PRO A 102 -9.54 -2.16 -4.98
CA PRO A 102 -9.63 -2.86 -3.71
C PRO A 102 -9.41 -1.96 -2.49
N ILE A 103 -8.88 -0.75 -2.67
CA ILE A 103 -8.64 0.21 -1.59
C ILE A 103 -9.68 1.33 -1.63
N GLY A 104 -10.24 1.64 -0.47
CA GLY A 104 -11.04 2.82 -0.18
C GLY A 104 -10.40 3.67 0.90
N MET A 105 -10.82 4.92 1.02
CA MET A 105 -10.38 5.84 2.06
C MET A 105 -11.59 6.48 2.72
N VAL A 106 -11.52 6.64 4.03
CA VAL A 106 -12.43 7.47 4.82
C VAL A 106 -11.62 8.63 5.38
N VAL A 107 -12.15 9.84 5.23
CA VAL A 107 -11.61 11.07 5.81
C VAL A 107 -12.63 11.62 6.79
N GLY A 108 -12.20 11.94 8.01
CA GLY A 108 -13.08 12.38 9.09
C GLY A 108 -14.06 11.30 9.53
N GLY A 109 -13.65 10.03 9.46
CA GLY A 109 -14.49 8.90 9.86
C GLY A 109 -14.82 8.96 11.35
N ASN A 110 -16.10 8.86 11.70
CA ASN A 110 -16.52 8.80 13.09
C ASN A 110 -16.52 7.35 13.57
N LEU A 111 -15.68 7.03 14.55
CA LEU A 111 -15.67 5.72 15.20
C LEU A 111 -16.32 5.77 16.58
N ILE A 112 -17.00 4.68 16.94
CA ILE A 112 -17.68 4.50 18.23
C ILE A 112 -16.77 3.68 19.15
N VAL A 113 -16.71 4.09 20.41
CA VAL A 113 -16.06 3.38 21.52
C VAL A 113 -17.00 2.33 22.09
N TRP A 114 -16.56 1.07 22.18
CA TRP A 114 -17.36 -0.01 22.79
C TRP A 114 -16.87 -0.42 24.18
N ASP A 115 -15.58 -0.28 24.45
CA ASP A 115 -14.94 -0.39 25.77
C ASP A 115 -13.91 0.75 25.89
N SER A 116 -13.31 0.98 27.06
CA SER A 116 -12.49 2.18 27.34
C SER A 116 -11.34 2.49 26.36
N VAL A 117 -11.04 1.62 25.39
CA VAL A 117 -9.87 1.74 24.52
C VAL A 117 -10.10 1.24 23.07
N THR A 118 -11.22 0.59 22.72
CA THR A 118 -11.42 -0.02 21.38
C THR A 118 -12.34 0.79 20.47
N LEU A 119 -11.82 1.20 19.31
CA LEU A 119 -12.60 1.77 18.20
C LEU A 119 -12.87 0.73 17.11
N VAL A 120 -14.11 0.65 16.62
CA VAL A 120 -14.52 -0.34 15.62
C VAL A 120 -14.89 0.35 14.29
N PRO A 121 -14.16 0.12 13.18
CA PRO A 121 -14.54 0.60 11.86
C PRO A 121 -15.78 -0.17 11.33
N PRO A 122 -16.62 0.46 10.50
CA PRO A 122 -17.82 -0.16 9.95
C PRO A 122 -17.48 -1.31 9.00
N ASP A 123 -17.76 -2.56 9.43
CA ASP A 123 -17.84 -3.86 8.72
C ASP A 123 -16.82 -4.17 7.61
N THR A 124 -15.79 -3.36 7.47
CA THR A 124 -14.78 -3.43 6.40
C THR A 124 -13.40 -3.43 7.04
N PRO A 125 -12.50 -4.33 6.61
CA PRO A 125 -11.19 -4.43 7.22
C PRO A 125 -10.37 -3.19 6.89
N MET A 126 -9.88 -2.54 7.94
CA MET A 126 -8.95 -1.44 7.86
C MET A 126 -7.58 -1.93 7.37
N LEU A 127 -7.03 -1.19 6.42
CA LEU A 127 -5.71 -1.44 5.83
C LEU A 127 -4.62 -0.60 6.49
N GLY A 128 -4.97 0.53 7.11
CA GLY A 128 -4.03 1.39 7.79
C GLY A 128 -4.65 2.72 8.16
N LEU A 129 -4.08 3.38 9.16
CA LEU A 129 -4.44 4.73 9.58
C LEU A 129 -3.59 5.74 8.82
N MET A 130 -4.17 6.89 8.45
CA MET A 130 -3.38 7.99 7.87
C MET A 130 -2.68 8.81 8.95
N ASN A 131 -3.26 8.83 10.17
CA ASN A 131 -2.76 9.51 11.35
C ASN A 131 -2.80 8.58 12.56
N TYR A 132 -1.72 8.53 13.34
CA TYR A 132 -1.60 7.67 14.54
C TYR A 132 -1.81 8.41 15.86
N VAL A 133 -2.13 9.70 15.76
CA VAL A 133 -2.70 10.49 16.86
C VAL A 133 -4.14 10.76 16.47
N ILE A 134 -5.09 10.24 17.25
CA ILE A 134 -6.51 10.37 16.97
C ILE A 134 -7.15 11.36 17.94
N LYS A 135 -8.14 12.10 17.46
CA LYS A 135 -8.79 13.16 18.23
C LYS A 135 -10.13 12.69 18.73
N ALA A 136 -10.31 12.71 20.05
CA ALA A 136 -11.63 12.57 20.64
C ALA A 136 -12.32 13.93 20.65
N ARG A 137 -13.58 13.93 20.22
CA ARG A 137 -14.52 15.02 20.44
C ARG A 137 -15.68 14.48 21.26
N GLU A 138 -16.19 15.33 22.13
CA GLU A 138 -17.34 15.01 22.94
C GLU A 138 -18.67 15.32 22.25
N ILE A 139 -19.71 14.71 22.81
CA ILE A 139 -21.10 15.13 22.67
C ILE A 139 -21.49 15.74 24.02
N VAL A 140 -22.01 16.96 24.00
CA VAL A 140 -22.63 17.59 25.19
C VAL A 140 -23.84 16.76 25.59
N GLU A 141 -23.79 16.10 26.75
CA GLU A 141 -24.97 15.55 27.41
C GLU A 141 -25.33 16.47 28.59
N ILE A 142 -26.40 17.25 28.43
CA ILE A 142 -26.98 18.05 29.53
C ILE A 142 -28.00 17.14 30.21
N ASP A 143 -27.61 16.42 31.26
CA ASP A 143 -28.57 15.70 32.09
C ASP A 143 -28.79 16.48 33.39
N THR A 144 -30.03 16.96 33.57
CA THR A 144 -30.45 17.66 34.80
C THR A 144 -31.05 16.62 35.72
N THR A 145 -30.29 16.20 36.74
CA THR A 145 -30.81 15.30 37.76
C THR A 145 -31.50 16.10 38.84
N VAL A 146 -32.77 15.80 39.10
CA VAL A 146 -33.56 16.43 40.16
C VAL A 146 -33.43 15.57 41.42
N VAL A 147 -32.69 16.04 42.43
CA VAL A 147 -32.53 15.37 43.72
C VAL A 147 -33.40 16.06 44.76
N ILE A 148 -34.21 15.30 45.49
CA ILE A 148 -34.97 15.83 46.62
C ILE A 148 -34.10 15.69 47.88
N ASP A 149 -33.74 16.82 48.50
CA ASP A 149 -33.09 16.82 49.80
C ASP A 149 -34.06 16.24 50.83
N THR A 150 -33.73 15.05 51.35
CA THR A 150 -34.59 14.30 52.26
C THR A 150 -34.65 14.87 53.68
N LEU A 151 -33.78 15.83 54.02
CA LEU A 151 -33.78 16.52 55.31
C LEU A 151 -34.63 17.80 55.29
N THR A 152 -34.67 18.49 54.15
CA THR A 152 -35.37 19.79 54.00
C THR A 152 -36.65 19.70 53.16
N GLY A 153 -36.78 18.66 52.33
CA GLY A 153 -37.87 18.49 51.35
C GLY A 153 -37.70 19.32 50.08
N ASP A 154 -36.60 20.06 49.96
CA ASP A 154 -36.34 20.93 48.81
C ASP A 154 -35.83 20.16 47.61
N THR A 155 -36.18 20.64 46.42
CA THR A 155 -35.74 20.06 45.16
C THR A 155 -34.46 20.75 44.69
N ILE A 156 -33.39 19.99 44.50
CA ILE A 156 -32.09 20.46 44.00
C ILE A 156 -31.92 19.94 42.57
N GLU A 157 -31.87 20.85 41.61
CA GLU A 157 -31.42 20.51 40.25
C GLU A 157 -29.90 20.43 40.23
N ILE A 158 -29.37 19.26 39.88
CA ILE A 158 -27.95 19.03 39.64
C ILE A 158 -27.77 18.91 38.13
N THR A 159 -27.09 19.88 37.53
CA THR A 159 -26.62 19.78 36.15
C THR A 159 -25.29 19.05 36.16
N ILE A 160 -25.22 17.89 35.51
CA ILE A 160 -23.95 17.21 35.22
C ILE A 160 -23.47 17.71 33.86
N ASP A 161 -22.42 18.53 33.87
CA ASP A 161 -21.80 19.06 32.65
C ASP A 161 -20.54 18.23 32.37
N THR A 162 -20.61 17.31 31.39
CA THR A 162 -19.43 16.60 30.91
C THR A 162 -19.03 17.30 29.61
N VAL A 163 -18.07 18.24 29.73
CA VAL A 163 -17.46 18.97 28.62
C VAL A 163 -15.95 18.68 28.57
N LEU A 164 -15.50 17.67 27.82
CA LEU A 164 -14.18 17.55 27.20
C LEU A 164 -14.00 18.79 26.30
N GLY A 165 -13.47 19.85 26.89
CA GLY A 165 -13.33 21.15 26.24
C GLY A 165 -12.62 21.11 24.88
N ASN A 166 -11.29 21.18 24.87
CA ASN A 166 -10.52 21.05 23.62
C ASN A 166 -10.46 19.58 23.19
N PRO A 167 -10.37 19.27 21.88
CA PRO A 167 -10.21 17.89 21.43
C PRO A 167 -8.97 17.26 22.08
N HIS A 168 -9.17 16.16 22.79
CA HIS A 168 -8.09 15.38 23.41
C HIS A 168 -7.43 14.50 22.35
N GLU A 169 -6.11 14.41 22.40
CA GLU A 169 -5.30 13.63 21.47
C GLU A 169 -4.86 12.31 22.12
N PHE A 170 -5.10 11.21 21.43
CA PHE A 170 -4.77 9.86 21.89
C PHE A 170 -3.75 9.21 20.95
N ASN A 171 -2.68 8.66 21.52
CA ASN A 171 -1.71 7.87 20.75
C ASN A 171 -2.29 6.49 20.45
N VAL A 172 -2.20 6.04 19.21
CA VAL A 172 -2.53 4.67 18.84
C VAL A 172 -1.40 3.73 19.27
N LEU A 173 -1.72 2.73 20.08
CA LEU A 173 -0.78 1.69 20.53
C LEU A 173 -0.68 0.53 19.55
N ARG A 174 -1.84 0.15 18.98
CA ARG A 174 -2.00 -0.98 18.05
C ARG A 174 -3.25 -0.77 17.23
N PHE A 175 -3.28 -1.34 16.04
CA PHE A 175 -4.54 -1.56 15.34
C PHE A 175 -4.59 -2.96 14.75
N THR A 176 -5.78 -3.45 14.49
CA THR A 176 -6.07 -4.67 13.73
C THR A 176 -7.07 -4.28 12.63
N PRO A 177 -7.44 -5.19 11.72
CA PRO A 177 -8.39 -4.84 10.66
C PRO A 177 -9.72 -4.30 11.17
N TYR A 178 -10.13 -4.61 12.41
CA TYR A 178 -11.43 -4.20 12.94
C TYR A 178 -11.37 -3.47 14.28
N LYS A 179 -10.16 -3.14 14.76
CA LYS A 179 -10.00 -2.51 16.08
C LYS A 179 -8.82 -1.55 16.10
N ILE A 180 -8.98 -0.40 16.73
CA ILE A 180 -7.87 0.50 17.10
C ILE A 180 -7.79 0.50 18.63
N TYR A 181 -6.56 0.39 19.15
CA TYR A 181 -6.24 0.45 20.56
C TYR A 181 -5.42 1.71 20.83
N VAL A 182 -5.84 2.50 21.80
CA VAL A 182 -5.16 3.75 22.18
C VAL A 182 -4.54 3.69 23.57
N GLU A 183 -3.59 4.58 23.82
CA GLU A 183 -3.03 4.74 25.16
C GLU A 183 -4.08 5.38 26.09
N PRO A 184 -4.41 4.77 27.24
CA PRO A 184 -5.20 5.45 28.25
C PRO A 184 -4.34 6.56 28.85
N GLU A 185 -4.80 7.81 28.76
CA GLU A 185 -4.18 8.91 29.50
C GLU A 185 -4.41 8.65 31.01
N ALA A 186 -3.36 8.82 31.82
CA ALA A 186 -3.33 8.41 33.23
C ALA A 186 -4.44 9.01 34.11
N ASP A 187 -5.05 10.11 33.67
CA ASP A 187 -6.10 10.85 34.39
C ASP A 187 -7.44 10.94 33.64
N THR A 188 -7.56 10.42 32.41
CA THR A 188 -8.80 10.51 31.62
C THR A 188 -9.48 9.16 31.44
N LEU A 189 -10.66 9.09 32.07
CA LEU A 189 -11.82 8.33 31.63
C LEU A 189 -11.79 6.80 31.82
N TYR A 190 -11.88 6.38 33.09
CA TYR A 190 -12.99 5.48 33.44
C TYR A 190 -14.27 6.32 33.51
N VAL A 191 -14.83 6.71 32.36
CA VAL A 191 -16.22 7.18 32.31
C VAL A 191 -17.03 5.99 31.86
N ASP A 192 -17.49 5.23 32.85
CA ASP A 192 -18.69 4.45 32.70
C ASP A 192 -19.78 5.42 32.20
N ALA A 193 -20.15 5.32 30.91
CA ALA A 193 -21.37 5.82 30.27
C ALA A 193 -21.33 6.97 29.22
N VAL A 194 -20.19 7.59 28.86
CA VAL A 194 -20.20 8.63 27.79
C VAL A 194 -19.54 8.14 26.50
N PRO A 195 -20.26 8.06 25.37
CA PRO A 195 -19.68 7.67 24.08
C PRO A 195 -18.81 8.80 23.51
N LEU A 196 -17.50 8.59 23.45
CA LEU A 196 -16.58 9.49 22.73
C LEU A 196 -16.73 9.30 21.22
N ARG A 197 -16.64 10.40 20.45
CA ARG A 197 -16.52 10.36 19.00
C ARG A 197 -15.07 10.60 18.60
N PHE A 198 -14.48 9.64 17.89
CA PHE A 198 -13.14 9.80 17.34
C PHE A 198 -13.21 10.13 15.86
N GLU A 199 -12.47 11.17 15.47
CA GLU A 199 -12.26 11.53 14.06
C GLU A 199 -11.00 10.83 13.56
N VAL A 200 -11.16 9.87 12.64
CA VAL A 200 -10.08 9.01 12.16
C VAL A 200 -10.06 8.95 10.64
N ASP A 201 -8.89 9.18 10.07
CA ASP A 201 -8.60 8.98 8.64
C ASP A 201 -7.98 7.60 8.45
N TYR A 202 -8.60 6.76 7.62
CA TYR A 202 -8.12 5.39 7.42
C TYR A 202 -8.40 4.87 6.00
N ALA A 203 -7.54 3.97 5.56
CA ALA A 203 -7.78 3.17 4.36
C ALA A 203 -8.46 1.86 4.75
N TYR A 204 -9.35 1.36 3.89
CA TYR A 204 -10.09 0.11 4.10
C TYR A 204 -10.16 -0.71 2.83
N TYR A 205 -10.32 -2.02 3.00
CA TYR A 205 -10.50 -2.93 1.90
C TYR A 205 -11.95 -2.88 1.39
N ARG A 206 -12.12 -2.61 0.10
CA ARG A 206 -13.42 -2.51 -0.58
C ARG A 206 -13.92 -3.82 -1.17
N GLY A 207 -13.10 -4.87 -1.16
CA GLY A 207 -13.40 -6.13 -1.84
C GLY A 207 -12.76 -6.26 -3.22
N GLY A 208 -12.61 -7.51 -3.66
CA GLY A 208 -12.02 -7.86 -4.96
C GLY A 208 -10.49 -7.75 -4.97
N GLY A 209 -9.95 -7.42 -6.13
CA GLY A 209 -8.51 -7.45 -6.38
C GLY A 209 -8.13 -8.65 -7.23
N THR A 210 -7.09 -8.49 -8.04
CA THR A 210 -6.49 -9.59 -8.81
C THR A 210 -5.09 -9.90 -8.28
N ILE A 211 -4.57 -11.09 -8.58
CA ILE A 211 -3.22 -11.50 -8.18
C ILE A 211 -2.17 -10.49 -8.67
N ARG A 212 -2.34 -9.96 -9.88
CA ARG A 212 -1.46 -8.91 -10.44
C ARG A 212 -1.56 -7.58 -9.69
N GLN A 213 -2.74 -7.20 -9.20
CA GLN A 213 -2.84 -6.05 -8.30
C GLN A 213 -2.13 -6.31 -6.97
N GLY A 214 -2.24 -7.51 -6.41
CA GLY A 214 -1.52 -7.87 -5.19
C GLY A 214 0.00 -7.84 -5.36
N ASP A 215 0.51 -8.31 -6.50
CA ASP A 215 1.93 -8.18 -6.85
C ASP A 215 2.36 -6.70 -6.91
N ALA A 216 1.61 -5.88 -7.64
CA ALA A 216 1.88 -4.44 -7.70
C ALA A 216 1.87 -3.79 -6.30
N PHE A 217 0.88 -4.11 -5.46
CA PHE A 217 0.79 -3.56 -4.10
C PHE A 217 1.95 -4.02 -3.21
N ALA A 218 2.41 -5.27 -3.31
CA ALA A 218 3.62 -5.73 -2.62
C ALA A 218 4.88 -4.97 -3.08
N GLY A 219 4.97 -4.69 -4.39
CA GLY A 219 6.00 -3.82 -4.96
C GLY A 219 5.93 -2.39 -4.41
N LYS A 220 4.73 -1.79 -4.38
CA LYS A 220 4.51 -0.45 -3.80
C LYS A 220 4.86 -0.40 -2.31
N CYS A 221 4.47 -1.43 -1.53
CA CYS A 221 4.81 -1.58 -0.12
C CYS A 221 6.33 -1.54 0.08
N THR A 222 7.08 -2.31 -0.71
CA THR A 222 8.54 -2.35 -0.67
C THR A 222 9.14 -0.99 -1.02
N GLY A 223 8.66 -0.33 -2.09
CA GLY A 223 9.13 1.00 -2.49
C GLY A 223 8.89 2.06 -1.41
N TYR A 224 7.68 2.12 -0.84
CA TYR A 224 7.36 3.08 0.22
C TYR A 224 8.16 2.82 1.50
N MET A 225 8.36 1.55 1.87
CA MET A 225 9.20 1.17 3.00
C MET A 225 10.64 1.70 2.83
N LEU A 226 11.22 1.54 1.63
CA LEU A 226 12.57 2.01 1.32
C LEU A 226 12.69 3.54 1.26
N GLN A 227 11.58 4.23 0.97
CA GLN A 227 11.46 5.69 1.06
C GLN A 227 11.14 6.19 2.49
N GLU A 228 11.02 5.29 3.47
CA GLU A 228 10.60 5.57 4.85
C GLU A 228 9.19 6.18 4.97
N ASP A 229 8.34 6.06 3.93
CA ASP A 229 6.91 6.34 4.01
C ASP A 229 6.16 5.11 4.52
N TYR A 230 6.28 4.89 5.83
CA TYR A 230 5.73 3.69 6.45
C TYR A 230 4.21 3.64 6.46
N THR A 231 3.53 4.80 6.52
CA THR A 231 2.06 4.86 6.45
C THR A 231 1.56 4.29 5.13
N SER A 232 2.11 4.78 4.01
CA SER A 232 1.77 4.25 2.69
C SER A 232 2.16 2.78 2.54
N ALA A 233 3.35 2.40 3.05
CA ALA A 233 3.82 1.01 3.01
C ALA A 233 2.84 0.05 3.72
N VAL A 234 2.37 0.40 4.92
CA VAL A 234 1.39 -0.40 5.68
C VAL A 234 0.11 -0.64 4.89
N ILE A 235 -0.45 0.40 4.27
CA ILE A 235 -1.69 0.28 3.50
C ILE A 235 -1.48 -0.63 2.29
N MET A 236 -0.39 -0.41 1.56
CA MET A 236 -0.05 -1.20 0.37
C MET A 236 0.31 -2.64 0.72
N GLY A 237 0.88 -2.92 1.89
CA GLY A 237 1.17 -4.28 2.33
C GLY A 237 -0.08 -5.00 2.84
N ASN A 238 -0.89 -4.35 3.68
CA ASN A 238 -2.07 -4.97 4.27
C ASN A 238 -3.13 -5.34 3.21
N VAL A 239 -3.32 -4.54 2.16
CA VAL A 239 -4.33 -4.85 1.13
C VAL A 239 -4.08 -6.22 0.48
N VAL A 240 -2.81 -6.60 0.38
CA VAL A 240 -2.38 -7.82 -0.28
C VAL A 240 -2.95 -9.05 0.43
N PHE A 241 -3.00 -9.05 1.76
CA PHE A 241 -3.54 -10.15 2.56
C PHE A 241 -5.06 -10.35 2.41
N PHE A 242 -5.77 -9.36 1.84
CA PHE A 242 -7.20 -9.45 1.56
C PHE A 242 -7.48 -9.79 0.09
N ILE A 243 -6.49 -9.75 -0.80
CA ILE A 243 -6.68 -10.06 -2.22
C ILE A 243 -6.86 -11.58 -2.41
N PRO A 244 -7.98 -12.03 -2.99
CA PRO A 244 -8.24 -13.45 -3.18
C PRO A 244 -7.15 -14.12 -4.05
N GLY A 245 -6.58 -15.22 -3.56
CA GLY A 245 -5.66 -16.07 -4.32
C GLY A 245 -4.24 -15.53 -4.47
N TRP A 246 -3.86 -14.44 -3.79
CA TRP A 246 -2.52 -13.84 -3.90
C TRP A 246 -1.37 -14.73 -3.37
N GLU A 247 -1.67 -15.84 -2.70
CA GLU A 247 -0.65 -16.77 -2.17
C GLU A 247 0.31 -17.34 -3.23
N TYR A 248 -0.03 -17.22 -4.51
CA TYR A 248 0.75 -17.68 -5.65
C TYR A 248 1.02 -16.51 -6.60
N PHE A 249 2.28 -16.22 -6.89
CA PHE A 249 2.61 -15.37 -8.03
C PHE A 249 2.48 -16.15 -9.33
N ASP A 250 2.11 -15.44 -10.40
CA ASP A 250 2.01 -15.98 -11.77
C ASP A 250 3.37 -16.50 -12.29
N ARG A 251 4.48 -16.07 -11.67
CA ARG A 251 5.84 -16.53 -11.95
C ARG A 251 6.43 -17.09 -10.65
N ASP A 252 6.91 -18.34 -10.68
CA ASP A 252 7.51 -19.08 -9.54
C ASP A 252 8.71 -18.36 -8.86
N SER A 253 9.18 -17.23 -9.40
CA SER A 253 10.39 -16.50 -8.98
C SER A 253 10.14 -15.20 -8.20
N VAL A 254 8.89 -14.78 -7.96
CA VAL A 254 8.65 -13.42 -7.43
C VAL A 254 9.05 -13.31 -5.95
N HIS A 255 9.89 -12.31 -5.69
CA HIS A 255 10.74 -12.17 -4.50
C HIS A 255 10.02 -11.88 -3.18
N VAL A 256 8.70 -11.66 -3.17
CA VAL A 256 7.92 -11.33 -1.96
C VAL A 256 6.72 -12.26 -1.82
N ASN A 257 6.94 -13.52 -1.45
CA ASN A 257 5.84 -14.44 -1.07
C ASN A 257 5.13 -13.99 0.22
N ARG A 258 3.99 -14.63 0.56
CA ARG A 258 3.21 -14.31 1.76
C ARG A 258 4.07 -14.22 3.03
N THR A 259 4.91 -15.22 3.28
CA THR A 259 5.81 -15.23 4.44
C THR A 259 6.75 -14.02 4.43
N ARG A 260 7.37 -13.73 3.28
CA ARG A 260 8.28 -12.59 3.16
C ARG A 260 7.57 -11.26 3.31
N LEU A 261 6.34 -11.13 2.83
CA LEU A 261 5.54 -9.93 3.04
C LEU A 261 5.25 -9.72 4.53
N HIS A 262 4.88 -10.76 5.27
CA HIS A 262 4.73 -10.68 6.73
C HIS A 262 6.03 -10.20 7.41
N VAL A 263 7.20 -10.72 7.00
CA VAL A 263 8.48 -10.28 7.56
C VAL A 263 8.77 -8.80 7.24
N LEU A 264 8.45 -8.33 6.03
CA LEU A 264 8.57 -6.91 5.67
C LEU A 264 7.59 -6.04 6.47
N MET A 265 6.35 -6.48 6.64
CA MET A 265 5.35 -5.80 7.47
C MET A 265 5.79 -5.73 8.93
N ALA A 266 6.37 -6.80 9.47
CA ALA A 266 6.96 -6.80 10.80
C ALA A 266 8.06 -5.74 10.94
N GLN A 267 8.94 -5.62 9.94
CA GLN A 267 9.96 -4.59 9.91
C GLN A 267 9.37 -3.17 9.86
N ILE A 268 8.35 -2.95 9.03
CA ILE A 268 7.65 -1.66 8.92
C ILE A 268 7.03 -1.29 10.28
N TYR A 269 6.23 -2.17 10.87
CA TYR A 269 5.61 -1.92 12.17
C TYR A 269 6.63 -1.70 13.29
N TYR A 270 7.75 -2.44 13.28
CA TYR A 270 8.84 -2.24 14.24
C TYR A 270 9.42 -0.83 14.13
N ARG A 271 9.68 -0.35 12.91
CA ARG A 271 10.22 1.00 12.66
C ARG A 271 9.25 2.10 13.08
N MET A 272 7.94 1.83 12.96
CA MET A 272 6.87 2.70 13.44
C MET A 272 6.59 2.58 14.94
N LYS A 273 7.29 1.69 15.67
CA LYS A 273 7.09 1.38 17.10
C LYS A 273 5.76 0.68 17.44
N PHE A 274 5.07 0.12 16.44
CA PHE A 274 3.92 -0.76 16.62
C PHE A 274 4.38 -2.19 16.90
N TYR A 275 5.06 -2.40 18.03
CA TYR A 275 5.74 -3.66 18.30
C TYR A 275 4.81 -4.87 18.44
N LEU A 276 3.56 -4.67 18.88
CA LEU A 276 2.56 -5.74 18.94
C LEU A 276 2.07 -6.15 17.55
N ASN A 277 1.90 -5.18 16.63
CA ASN A 277 1.64 -5.49 15.22
C ASN A 277 2.82 -6.26 14.61
N ALA A 278 4.06 -5.81 14.85
CA ALA A 278 5.24 -6.51 14.37
C ALA A 278 5.33 -7.95 14.90
N LEU A 279 4.95 -8.17 16.16
CA LEU A 279 4.85 -9.50 16.74
C LEU A 279 3.82 -10.38 16.01
N ASP A 280 2.61 -9.86 15.75
CA ASP A 280 1.58 -10.62 15.02
C ASP A 280 2.09 -11.06 13.64
N GLU A 281 2.73 -10.16 12.90
CA GLU A 281 3.29 -10.45 11.59
C GLU A 281 4.38 -11.54 11.64
N LEU A 282 5.22 -11.56 12.68
CA LEU A 282 6.23 -12.61 12.85
C LEU A 282 5.63 -13.97 13.18
N LEU A 283 4.51 -14.01 13.92
CA LEU A 283 3.79 -15.24 14.20
C LEU A 283 3.11 -15.80 12.94
N GLU A 284 2.63 -14.92 12.05
CA GLU A 284 2.15 -15.33 10.72
C GLU A 284 3.31 -15.85 9.83
N ALA A 285 4.49 -15.24 9.93
CA ALA A 285 5.65 -15.65 9.15
C ALA A 285 6.30 -16.96 9.65
N ASP A 286 6.33 -17.19 10.97
CA ASP A 286 6.85 -18.40 11.60
C ASP A 286 5.95 -18.83 12.78
N PRO A 287 4.88 -19.60 12.50
CA PRO A 287 3.93 -20.05 13.52
C PRO A 287 4.52 -20.99 14.56
N THR A 288 5.74 -21.50 14.33
CA THR A 288 6.43 -22.41 15.26
C THR A 288 7.33 -21.68 16.24
N TRP A 289 7.55 -20.38 16.04
CA TRP A 289 8.36 -19.56 16.92
C TRP A 289 7.60 -19.26 18.23
N GLU A 290 8.26 -19.49 19.36
CA GLU A 290 7.77 -19.07 20.68
C GLU A 290 8.16 -17.61 20.93
N PRO A 291 7.20 -16.66 20.94
CA PRO A 291 7.50 -15.25 21.08
C PRO A 291 7.86 -14.89 22.53
N PRO A 292 8.69 -13.84 22.74
CA PRO A 292 8.92 -13.28 24.07
C PRO A 292 7.65 -12.64 24.65
N ASP A 293 7.53 -12.66 25.97
CA ASP A 293 6.50 -11.89 26.68
C ASP A 293 6.71 -10.38 26.40
N PRO A 294 5.66 -9.60 26.05
CA PRO A 294 5.78 -8.16 25.84
C PRO A 294 6.32 -7.36 27.03
N SER A 295 6.25 -7.90 28.25
CA SER A 295 6.83 -7.31 29.47
C SER A 295 8.31 -7.61 29.67
N ASP A 296 8.90 -8.47 28.85
CA ASP A 296 10.32 -8.81 28.89
C ASP A 296 11.18 -7.58 28.55
N PRO A 297 12.18 -7.20 29.38
CA PRO A 297 13.10 -6.10 29.07
C PRO A 297 13.81 -6.25 27.72
N ASP A 298 14.04 -7.48 27.25
CA ASP A 298 14.68 -7.78 25.98
C ASP A 298 13.69 -7.97 24.82
N PHE A 299 12.39 -7.70 25.03
CA PHE A 299 11.33 -7.91 24.04
C PHE A 299 11.66 -7.28 22.67
N LEU A 300 12.04 -6.00 22.67
CA LEU A 300 12.36 -5.27 21.44
C LEU A 300 13.59 -5.81 20.71
N TYR A 301 14.58 -6.26 21.47
CA TYR A 301 15.80 -6.86 20.91
C TYR A 301 15.49 -8.22 20.27
N LYS A 302 14.72 -9.07 20.96
CA LYS A 302 14.32 -10.39 20.46
C LYS A 302 13.44 -10.28 19.20
N LEU A 303 12.55 -9.29 19.17
CA LEU A 303 11.71 -8.98 18.02
C LEU A 303 12.55 -8.57 16.81
N GLN A 304 13.46 -7.61 16.99
CA GLN A 304 14.39 -7.18 15.93
C GLN A 304 15.27 -8.31 15.43
N LYS A 305 15.82 -9.12 16.34
CA LYS A 305 16.64 -10.28 15.99
C LYS A 305 15.88 -11.29 15.15
N LYS A 306 14.60 -11.53 15.45
CA LYS A 306 13.75 -12.43 14.66
C LYS A 306 13.48 -11.88 13.26
N ILE A 307 13.22 -10.57 13.14
CA ILE A 307 13.08 -9.89 11.85
C ILE A 307 14.37 -10.08 11.02
N GLU A 308 15.54 -9.81 11.59
CA GLU A 308 16.84 -9.96 10.92
C GLU A 308 17.11 -11.41 10.51
N GLU A 309 16.79 -12.37 11.38
CA GLU A 309 16.91 -13.81 11.07
C GLU A 309 16.08 -14.19 9.85
N LEU A 310 14.82 -13.77 9.80
CA LEU A 310 13.91 -14.13 8.70
C LEU A 310 14.23 -13.36 7.41
N LEU A 311 14.70 -12.11 7.49
CA LEU A 311 15.18 -11.35 6.33
C LEU A 311 16.47 -11.96 5.75
N GLY A 312 17.36 -12.47 6.61
CA GLY A 312 18.65 -13.05 6.21
C GLY A 312 18.59 -14.44 5.58
N ARG A 313 17.43 -15.10 5.57
CA ARG A 313 17.22 -16.45 4.97
C ARG A 313 17.06 -16.43 3.43
N SER A 314 17.40 -15.34 2.74
CA SER A 314 17.16 -15.17 1.28
C SER A 314 18.39 -14.96 0.44
#